data_AF-A0A2T0Y2L1-F1
#
_entry.id   AF-A0A2T0Y2L1-F1
#
_cell.length_a   1.000
_cell.length_b   1.000
_cell.length_c   1.000
_cell.angle_alpha   90.00
_cell.angle_beta   90.00
_cell.angle_gamma   90.00
#
_symmetry.space_group_name_H-M   'P 1'
#
loop_
_entity.id
_entity.type
_entity.pdbx_description
1 polymer ?
#
loop_
_entity_poly.entity_id
_entity_poly.type
_entity_poly.pdbx_seq_one_letter_code
_entity_poly.pdbx_strand_id
1 'polypeptide(L)'
;MDDTAWAGGPLLGFDTETTGVDVHTDRIVTAAVVLRTATTTDVRTWLVDPGVEIPAEAAAIHGVTTEHARAHGIPPRQALAEIAAVLAEHTRAGVPVVAYNAAFDLTLLDAELVRHGLATLPERLGRPVSPVLDPLVIDRWQDRYRRGKRRLGDLVELYGITGEGELHSADVDVLATLDVLDAQLHRYPDLRAVALDALHSAQQEAHHRWATSFNEWRRTKGLDGPGASTAWPVEPPVAG
;
A
#
# COMPACT_ATOMS: atom_id res chain seq x y z
N MET A 1 -19.14 10.40 -18.43
CA MET A 1 -17.94 9.64 -18.81
C MET A 1 -18.21 8.21 -18.40
N ASP A 2 -17.62 7.21 -19.07
CA ASP A 2 -17.79 5.84 -18.64
C ASP A 2 -16.95 5.63 -17.38
N ASP A 3 -17.59 5.72 -16.21
CA ASP A 3 -16.93 5.63 -14.91
C ASP A 3 -16.35 4.22 -14.64
N THR A 4 -16.49 3.28 -15.57
CA THR A 4 -15.88 1.93 -15.55
C THR A 4 -14.61 1.81 -16.41
N ALA A 5 -14.27 2.84 -17.19
CA ALA A 5 -13.09 2.85 -18.07
C ALA A 5 -11.75 2.84 -17.30
N TRP A 6 -11.77 3.03 -15.98
CA TRP A 6 -10.59 3.03 -15.12
C TRP A 6 -9.82 1.70 -15.18
N ALA A 7 -10.50 0.58 -15.41
CA ALA A 7 -9.87 -0.74 -15.39
C ALA A 7 -8.89 -0.98 -16.55
N GLY A 8 -8.99 -0.20 -17.63
CA GLY A 8 -7.98 -0.14 -18.70
C GLY A 8 -7.15 1.15 -18.69
N GLY A 9 -7.33 1.98 -17.67
CA GLY A 9 -6.68 3.27 -17.50
C GLY A 9 -5.35 3.18 -16.74
N PRO A 10 -4.73 4.34 -16.45
CA PRO A 10 -3.53 4.38 -15.65
C PRO A 10 -3.78 3.89 -14.21
N LEU A 11 -2.78 3.24 -13.62
CA LEU A 11 -2.74 2.83 -12.22
C LEU A 11 -1.47 3.37 -11.56
N LEU A 12 -1.57 3.82 -10.31
CA LEU A 12 -0.44 4.35 -9.55
C LEU A 12 -0.10 3.40 -8.40
N GLY A 13 0.85 2.50 -8.63
CA GLY A 13 1.36 1.60 -7.61
C GLY A 13 2.20 2.33 -6.56
N PHE A 14 2.09 1.93 -5.29
CA PHE A 14 2.85 2.50 -4.17
C PHE A 14 3.19 1.41 -3.14
N ASP A 15 4.43 1.43 -2.65
CA ASP A 15 4.94 0.52 -1.61
C ASP A 15 6.09 1.17 -0.86
N THR A 16 6.31 0.76 0.39
CA THR A 16 7.39 1.23 1.25
C THR A 16 8.12 0.09 1.95
N GLU A 17 9.44 0.24 2.08
CA GLU A 17 10.24 -0.54 3.02
C GLU A 17 10.58 0.32 4.22
N THR A 18 10.53 -0.26 5.41
CA THR A 18 10.48 0.51 6.66
C THR A 18 11.39 -0.07 7.73
N THR A 19 11.62 0.69 8.80
CA THR A 19 12.38 0.22 9.97
C THR A 19 11.64 -0.84 10.79
N GLY A 20 10.35 -1.06 10.54
CA GLY A 20 9.48 -1.95 11.33
C GLY A 20 8.02 -1.85 10.91
N VAL A 21 7.11 -2.39 11.73
CA VAL A 21 5.68 -2.57 11.38
C VAL A 21 4.72 -1.62 12.10
N ASP A 22 5.22 -0.70 12.93
CA ASP A 22 4.40 0.30 13.61
C ASP A 22 4.30 1.57 12.76
N VAL A 23 3.14 1.74 12.11
CA VAL A 23 2.83 2.88 11.23
C VAL A 23 2.99 4.26 11.89
N HIS A 24 2.98 4.34 13.23
CA HIS A 24 3.10 5.61 13.95
C HIS A 24 4.53 5.90 14.42
N THR A 25 5.34 4.87 14.65
CA THR A 25 6.67 5.02 15.28
C THR A 25 7.83 4.59 14.41
N ASP A 26 7.61 3.81 13.35
CA ASP A 26 8.64 3.45 12.37
C ASP A 26 8.86 4.53 11.29
N ARG A 27 9.89 4.33 10.45
CA ARG A 27 10.35 5.27 9.41
C ARG A 27 10.40 4.60 8.05
N ILE A 28 10.12 5.35 6.99
CA ILE A 28 10.39 4.92 5.61
C ILE A 28 11.90 4.86 5.38
N VAL A 29 12.35 3.73 4.84
CA VAL A 29 13.71 3.47 4.37
C VAL A 29 13.77 3.57 2.86
N THR A 30 12.84 2.91 2.16
CA THR A 30 12.66 3.09 0.72
C THR A 30 11.19 3.26 0.37
N ALA A 31 10.93 3.89 -0.77
CA ALA A 31 9.59 3.95 -1.34
C ALA A 31 9.68 3.78 -2.85
N ALA A 32 8.65 3.16 -3.43
CA ALA A 32 8.48 3.08 -4.86
C ALA A 32 7.11 3.61 -5.26
N VAL A 33 7.08 4.42 -6.33
CA VAL A 33 5.85 4.83 -7.01
C VAL A 33 5.97 4.43 -8.47
N VAL A 34 5.00 3.63 -8.95
CA VAL A 34 4.97 3.15 -10.33
C VAL A 34 3.71 3.61 -11.01
N LEU A 35 3.85 4.48 -12.01
CA LEU A 35 2.74 4.82 -12.91
C LEU A 35 2.72 3.81 -14.06
N ARG A 36 1.71 2.95 -14.09
CA ARG A 36 1.49 2.00 -15.19
C ARG A 36 0.35 2.48 -16.06
N THR A 37 0.61 2.61 -17.36
CA THR A 37 -0.39 2.92 -18.40
C THR A 37 -0.51 1.76 -19.37
N ALA A 38 -1.39 1.86 -20.36
CA ALA A 38 -1.51 0.84 -21.41
C ALA A 38 -0.21 0.65 -22.23
N THR A 39 0.70 1.63 -22.22
CA THR A 39 1.89 1.64 -23.09
C THR A 39 3.20 1.87 -22.35
N THR A 40 3.17 2.39 -21.12
CA THR A 40 4.37 2.75 -20.36
C THR A 40 4.29 2.25 -18.92
N THR A 41 5.45 2.03 -18.31
CA THR A 41 5.60 1.80 -16.88
C THR A 41 6.73 2.70 -16.40
N ASP A 42 6.36 3.75 -15.68
CA ASP A 42 7.28 4.77 -15.19
C ASP A 42 7.53 4.55 -13.70
N VAL A 43 8.75 4.16 -13.34
CA VAL A 43 9.15 3.82 -11.97
C VAL A 43 9.92 4.98 -11.36
N ARG A 44 9.54 5.37 -10.14
CA ARG A 44 10.31 6.31 -9.30
C ARG A 44 10.57 5.64 -7.96
N THR A 45 11.82 5.65 -7.52
CA THR A 45 12.22 5.10 -6.22
C THR A 45 12.95 6.14 -5.40
N TRP A 46 12.83 6.00 -4.09
CA TRP A 46 13.53 6.82 -3.11
C TRP A 46 14.27 5.92 -2.15
N LEU A 47 15.53 6.25 -1.89
CA LEU A 47 16.26 5.78 -0.71
C LEU A 47 16.30 6.92 0.29
N VAL A 48 15.89 6.66 1.52
CA VAL A 48 15.75 7.64 2.58
C VAL A 48 16.74 7.30 3.69
N ASP A 49 17.45 8.29 4.22
CA ASP A 49 18.12 8.14 5.51
C ASP A 49 17.06 8.36 6.60
N PRO A 50 16.58 7.30 7.29
CA PRO A 50 15.46 7.42 8.23
C PRO A 50 15.83 8.22 9.50
N GLY A 51 17.11 8.60 9.67
CA GLY A 51 17.59 9.34 10.85
C GLY A 51 17.61 8.51 12.14
N VAL A 52 17.28 7.22 12.05
CA VAL A 52 17.31 6.23 13.14
C VAL A 52 18.11 5.00 12.68
N GLU A 53 18.32 4.04 13.57
CA GLU A 53 18.92 2.75 13.20
C GLU A 53 17.86 1.86 12.54
N ILE A 54 18.21 1.23 11.43
CA ILE A 54 17.40 0.21 10.76
C ILE A 54 17.69 -1.12 11.47
N PRO A 55 16.69 -1.76 12.09
CA PRO A 55 16.88 -3.07 12.73
C PRO A 55 17.42 -4.12 11.75
N ALA A 56 18.32 -4.98 12.22
CA ALA A 56 18.93 -6.01 11.39
C ALA A 56 17.91 -6.97 10.76
N GLU A 57 16.77 -7.21 11.43
CA GLU A 57 15.68 -8.02 10.89
C GLU A 57 14.97 -7.37 9.71
N ALA A 58 14.73 -6.05 9.76
CA ALA A 58 14.19 -5.29 8.64
C ALA A 58 15.19 -5.26 7.47
N ALA A 59 16.45 -4.93 7.77
CA ALA A 59 17.52 -4.92 6.78
C ALA A 59 17.74 -6.29 6.11
N ALA A 60 17.52 -7.40 6.82
CA ALA A 60 17.60 -8.75 6.26
C ALA A 60 16.43 -9.09 5.32
N ILE A 61 15.29 -8.41 5.46
CA ILE A 61 14.12 -8.56 4.58
C ILE A 61 14.31 -7.73 3.31
N HIS A 62 14.54 -6.42 3.45
CA HIS A 62 14.53 -5.48 2.32
C HIS A 62 15.93 -5.10 1.80
N GLY A 63 17.00 -5.66 2.38
CA GLY A 63 18.37 -5.53 1.89
C GLY A 63 19.06 -4.18 2.13
N VAL A 64 18.46 -3.24 2.86
CA VAL A 64 19.03 -1.90 3.10
C VAL A 64 19.55 -1.79 4.53
N THR A 65 20.87 -1.62 4.70
CA THR A 65 21.46 -1.40 6.02
C THR A 65 21.42 0.08 6.43
N THR A 66 21.56 0.33 7.74
CA THR A 66 21.70 1.69 8.29
C THR A 66 22.84 2.47 7.62
N GLU A 67 23.98 1.83 7.41
CA GLU A 67 25.15 2.45 6.77
C GLU A 67 24.85 2.84 5.33
N HIS A 68 24.16 1.97 4.57
CA HIS A 68 23.79 2.25 3.19
C HIS A 68 22.80 3.41 3.11
N ALA A 69 21.73 3.39 3.92
CA ALA A 69 20.73 4.44 3.97
C ALA A 69 21.34 5.80 4.33
N ARG A 70 22.23 5.86 5.32
CA ARG A 70 22.93 7.10 5.71
C ARG A 70 23.90 7.63 4.65
N ALA A 71 24.55 6.73 3.92
CA ALA A 71 25.55 7.11 2.91
C ALA A 71 24.92 7.58 1.59
N HIS A 72 23.76 7.01 1.22
CA HIS A 72 23.18 7.17 -0.12
C HIS A 72 21.75 7.70 -0.12
N GLY A 73 21.06 7.67 1.01
CA GLY A 73 19.70 8.17 1.15
C GLY A 73 19.62 9.68 1.18
N ILE A 74 18.48 10.21 0.73
CA ILE A 74 18.17 11.64 0.84
C ILE A 74 17.47 11.94 2.18
N PRO A 75 17.44 13.21 2.63
CA PRO A 75 16.79 13.57 3.88
C PRO A 75 15.28 13.25 3.87
N PRO A 76 14.70 12.73 4.97
CA PRO A 76 13.29 12.33 5.03
C PRO A 76 12.33 13.41 4.57
N ARG A 77 12.48 14.64 5.08
CA ARG A 77 11.60 15.76 4.72
C ARG A 77 11.56 16.03 3.22
N GLN A 78 12.67 15.81 2.50
CA GLN A 78 12.69 15.95 1.05
C GLN A 78 11.97 14.79 0.38
N ALA A 79 12.34 13.54 0.69
CA ALA A 79 11.72 12.34 0.11
C ALA A 79 10.20 12.33 0.30
N LEU A 80 9.72 12.56 1.52
CA LEU A 80 8.30 12.54 1.87
C LEU A 80 7.52 13.61 1.11
N ALA A 81 8.09 14.81 0.95
CA ALA A 81 7.46 15.89 0.21
C ALA A 81 7.31 15.54 -1.27
N GLU A 82 8.31 14.89 -1.86
CA GLU A 82 8.30 14.41 -3.25
C GLU A 82 7.30 13.26 -3.44
N ILE A 83 7.36 12.22 -2.62
CA ILE A 83 6.46 11.06 -2.67
C ILE A 83 4.99 11.53 -2.56
N ALA A 84 4.68 12.32 -1.53
CA ALA A 84 3.31 12.80 -1.31
C ALA A 84 2.85 13.76 -2.42
N ALA A 85 3.76 14.49 -3.07
CA ALA A 85 3.41 15.31 -4.22
C ALA A 85 3.03 14.46 -5.43
N VAL A 86 3.81 13.41 -5.74
CA VAL A 86 3.54 12.50 -6.86
C VAL A 86 2.20 11.78 -6.65
N LEU A 87 1.97 11.23 -5.46
CA LEU A 87 0.70 10.56 -5.11
C LEU A 87 -0.49 11.53 -5.24
N ALA A 88 -0.39 12.73 -4.67
CA ALA A 88 -1.47 13.70 -4.70
C ALA A 88 -1.74 14.26 -6.12
N GLU A 89 -0.71 14.41 -6.95
CA GLU A 89 -0.86 14.86 -8.35
C GLU A 89 -1.71 13.87 -9.16
N HIS A 90 -1.31 12.60 -9.16
CA HIS A 90 -1.97 11.55 -9.93
C HIS A 90 -3.36 11.23 -9.38
N THR A 91 -3.53 11.22 -8.05
CA THR A 91 -4.85 11.02 -7.42
C THR A 91 -5.82 12.14 -7.80
N ARG A 92 -5.36 13.40 -7.89
CA ARG A 92 -6.21 14.51 -8.39
C ARG A 92 -6.55 14.38 -9.86
N ALA A 93 -5.68 13.77 -10.66
CA ALA A 93 -5.93 13.45 -12.06
C ALA A 93 -6.87 12.23 -12.24
N GLY A 94 -7.36 11.62 -11.15
CA GLY A 94 -8.28 10.49 -11.19
C GLY A 94 -7.61 9.13 -11.34
N VAL A 95 -6.28 9.05 -11.20
CA VAL A 95 -5.54 7.77 -11.20
C VAL A 95 -5.67 7.13 -9.81
N PRO A 96 -6.17 5.88 -9.69
CA PRO A 96 -6.24 5.22 -8.39
C PRO A 96 -4.85 4.84 -7.88
N VAL A 97 -4.68 4.98 -6.56
CA VAL A 97 -3.52 4.42 -5.87
C VAL A 97 -3.72 2.92 -5.67
N VAL A 98 -2.71 2.12 -5.98
CA VAL A 98 -2.71 0.67 -5.78
C VAL A 98 -1.59 0.32 -4.80
N ALA A 99 -1.93 -0.32 -3.68
CA ALA A 99 -0.95 -0.74 -2.68
C ALA A 99 -1.40 -2.05 -2.02
N TYR A 100 -0.46 -2.93 -1.70
CA TYR A 100 -0.77 -4.20 -1.07
C TYR A 100 -0.80 -4.03 0.44
N ASN A 101 -1.97 -4.19 1.08
CA ASN A 101 -2.18 -3.76 2.47
C ASN A 101 -2.05 -2.23 2.62
N ALA A 102 -2.75 -1.47 1.77
CA ALA A 102 -2.65 -0.02 1.64
C ALA A 102 -2.77 0.76 2.95
N ALA A 103 -3.48 0.21 3.94
CA ALA A 103 -3.57 0.76 5.29
C ALA A 103 -2.21 0.98 5.96
N PHE A 104 -1.23 0.14 5.64
CA PHE A 104 0.12 0.26 6.17
C PHE A 104 0.85 1.46 5.56
N ASP A 105 1.12 1.44 4.26
CA ASP A 105 1.96 2.43 3.58
C ASP A 105 1.38 3.84 3.66
N LEU A 106 0.06 3.98 3.46
CA LEU A 106 -0.59 5.29 3.44
C LEU A 106 -0.66 5.91 4.84
N THR A 107 -0.92 5.10 5.88
CA THR A 107 -0.92 5.58 7.27
C THR A 107 0.49 5.96 7.71
N LEU A 108 1.48 5.14 7.38
CA LEU A 108 2.87 5.38 7.73
C LEU A 108 3.40 6.64 7.04
N LEU A 109 3.10 6.83 5.75
CA LEU A 109 3.42 8.06 5.03
C LEU A 109 2.77 9.29 5.68
N ASP A 110 1.48 9.24 6.02
CA ASP A 110 0.80 10.37 6.67
C ASP A 110 1.37 10.68 8.06
N ALA A 111 1.66 9.64 8.87
CA ALA A 111 2.30 9.81 10.17
C ALA A 111 3.69 10.45 10.04
N GLU A 112 4.46 10.06 9.03
CA GLU A 112 5.79 10.59 8.78
C GLU A 112 5.75 12.01 8.19
N LEU A 113 4.78 12.34 7.35
CA LEU A 113 4.51 13.71 6.90
C LEU A 113 4.24 14.64 8.10
N VAL A 114 3.35 14.24 9.02
CA VAL A 114 3.07 14.99 10.25
C VAL A 114 4.33 15.17 11.09
N ARG A 115 5.11 14.10 11.27
CA ARG A 115 6.38 14.12 12.03
C ARG A 115 7.38 15.14 11.49
N HIS A 116 7.37 15.39 10.19
CA HIS A 116 8.23 16.36 9.51
C HIS A 116 7.59 17.72 9.25
N GLY A 117 6.40 17.99 9.82
CA GLY A 117 5.68 19.25 9.64
C GLY A 117 5.26 19.50 8.20
N LEU A 118 4.96 18.44 7.46
CA LEU A 118 4.50 18.47 6.07
C LEU A 118 3.00 18.18 6.02
N ALA A 119 2.32 18.73 4.99
CA ALA A 119 0.93 18.42 4.75
C ALA A 119 0.76 16.93 4.38
N THR A 120 -0.20 16.28 5.04
CA THR A 120 -0.64 14.89 4.78
C THR A 120 -1.28 14.74 3.40
N LEU A 121 -1.48 13.50 2.94
CA LEU A 121 -2.21 13.26 1.69
C LEU A 121 -3.64 13.84 1.72
N PRO A 122 -4.46 13.63 2.77
CA PRO A 122 -5.77 14.27 2.85
C PRO A 122 -5.73 15.80 2.80
N GLU A 123 -4.78 16.43 3.48
CA GLU A 123 -4.61 17.89 3.46
C GLU A 123 -4.23 18.40 2.07
N ARG A 124 -3.35 17.68 1.36
CA ARG A 124 -3.02 17.99 -0.03
C ARG A 124 -4.24 17.83 -0.93
N LEU A 125 -4.97 16.73 -0.80
CA LEU A 125 -6.11 16.41 -1.66
C LEU A 125 -7.35 17.28 -1.36
N GLY A 126 -7.47 17.82 -0.14
CA GLY A 126 -8.68 18.48 0.34
C GLY A 126 -9.84 17.52 0.61
N ARG A 127 -9.56 16.21 0.65
CA ARG A 127 -10.51 15.10 0.86
C ARG A 127 -9.75 13.85 1.35
N PRO A 128 -10.41 12.84 1.93
CA PRO A 128 -9.77 11.56 2.24
C PRO A 128 -9.08 10.93 1.02
N VAL A 129 -8.04 10.12 1.25
CA VAL A 129 -7.29 9.42 0.19
C VAL A 129 -8.21 8.44 -0.54
N SER A 130 -8.60 8.80 -1.76
CA SER A 130 -9.50 8.03 -2.60
C SER A 130 -9.39 8.50 -4.07
N PRO A 131 -9.50 7.59 -5.05
CA PRO A 131 -9.72 6.15 -4.91
C PRO A 131 -8.43 5.34 -4.65
N VAL A 132 -8.57 4.25 -3.91
CA VAL A 132 -7.52 3.27 -3.58
C VAL A 132 -7.99 1.86 -3.94
N LEU A 133 -7.10 1.04 -4.48
CA LEU A 133 -7.30 -0.38 -4.76
C LEU A 133 -6.25 -1.19 -3.98
N ASP A 134 -6.69 -2.21 -3.25
CA ASP A 134 -5.83 -3.04 -2.42
C ASP A 134 -6.07 -4.52 -2.74
N PRO A 135 -5.14 -5.18 -3.46
CA PRO A 135 -5.29 -6.56 -3.85
C PRO A 135 -5.46 -7.53 -2.67
N LEU A 136 -4.93 -7.21 -1.49
CA LEU A 136 -5.13 -8.02 -0.30
C LEU A 136 -6.59 -7.96 0.18
N VAL A 137 -7.17 -6.76 0.18
CA VAL A 137 -8.58 -6.57 0.56
C VAL A 137 -9.50 -7.23 -0.47
N ILE A 138 -9.19 -7.09 -1.76
CA ILE A 138 -9.94 -7.73 -2.84
C ILE A 138 -9.88 -9.26 -2.71
N ASP A 139 -8.71 -9.87 -2.48
CA ASP A 139 -8.58 -11.33 -2.31
C ASP A 139 -9.41 -11.84 -1.12
N ARG A 140 -9.33 -11.16 0.02
CA ARG A 140 -10.13 -11.49 1.22
C ARG A 140 -11.62 -11.34 0.98
N TRP A 141 -12.03 -10.36 0.17
CA TRP A 141 -13.43 -10.11 -0.14
C TRP A 141 -13.98 -11.16 -1.10
N GLN A 142 -13.27 -11.45 -2.18
CA GLN A 142 -13.72 -12.35 -3.24
C GLN A 142 -13.60 -13.83 -2.86
N ASP A 143 -12.61 -14.20 -2.05
CA ASP A 143 -12.47 -15.55 -1.51
C ASP A 143 -12.18 -15.52 0.00
N ARG A 144 -13.23 -15.25 0.78
CA ARG A 144 -13.18 -15.16 2.25
C ARG A 144 -12.62 -16.42 2.92
N TYR A 145 -12.90 -17.60 2.36
CA TYR A 145 -12.57 -18.88 3.00
C TYR A 145 -11.33 -19.55 2.39
N ARG A 146 -10.62 -18.87 1.49
CA ARG A 146 -9.38 -19.38 0.88
C ARG A 146 -8.41 -19.84 1.95
N ARG A 147 -7.93 -21.06 1.79
CA ARG A 147 -6.83 -21.62 2.58
C ARG A 147 -5.50 -21.02 2.14
N GLY A 148 -4.52 -21.10 3.02
CA GLY A 148 -3.18 -20.59 2.76
C GLY A 148 -2.98 -19.13 3.15
N LYS A 149 -1.74 -18.70 3.06
CA LYS A 149 -1.31 -17.35 3.41
C LYS A 149 -1.72 -16.35 2.30
N ARG A 150 -1.64 -15.07 2.66
CA ARG A 150 -2.02 -13.90 1.87
C ARG A 150 -0.89 -12.87 1.87
N ARG A 151 0.36 -13.30 1.84
CA ARG A 151 1.49 -12.41 1.53
C ARG A 151 1.49 -12.19 0.02
N LEU A 152 2.09 -11.08 -0.43
CA LEU A 152 2.13 -10.76 -1.85
C LEU A 152 2.65 -11.93 -2.69
N GLY A 153 3.76 -12.54 -2.29
CA GLY A 153 4.30 -13.74 -2.95
C GLY A 153 3.36 -14.95 -3.00
N ASP A 154 2.53 -15.16 -1.98
CA ASP A 154 1.52 -16.24 -2.02
C ASP A 154 0.44 -15.96 -3.09
N LEU A 155 0.10 -14.68 -3.31
CA LEU A 155 -0.88 -14.29 -4.33
C LEU A 155 -0.26 -14.31 -5.73
N VAL A 156 0.99 -13.87 -5.87
CA VAL A 156 1.76 -14.03 -7.12
C VAL A 156 1.74 -15.49 -7.58
N GLU A 157 2.05 -16.44 -6.68
CA GLU A 157 1.97 -17.87 -6.98
C GLU A 157 0.54 -18.32 -7.31
N LEU A 158 -0.44 -17.93 -6.48
CA LEU A 158 -1.85 -18.32 -6.65
C LEU A 158 -2.42 -17.89 -8.01
N TYR A 159 -2.14 -16.65 -8.43
CA TYR A 159 -2.64 -16.09 -9.68
C TYR A 159 -1.76 -16.47 -10.89
N GLY A 160 -0.71 -17.28 -10.69
CA GLY A 160 0.15 -17.76 -11.77
C GLY A 160 0.97 -16.66 -12.43
N ILE A 161 1.31 -15.61 -11.69
CA ILE A 161 2.09 -14.48 -12.18
C ILE A 161 3.55 -14.90 -12.23
N THR A 162 4.12 -14.91 -13.43
CA THR A 162 5.53 -15.23 -13.64
C THR A 162 6.33 -13.93 -13.77
N GLY A 163 7.20 -13.67 -12.79
CA GLY A 163 8.14 -12.55 -12.82
C GLY A 163 9.59 -13.04 -12.79
N GLU A 164 10.50 -12.23 -13.31
CA GLU A 164 11.95 -12.41 -13.13
C GLU A 164 12.40 -11.54 -11.95
N GLY A 165 12.62 -12.14 -10.78
CA GLY A 165 13.15 -11.44 -9.60
C GLY A 165 12.71 -12.05 -8.28
N GLU A 166 13.55 -11.93 -7.24
CA GLU A 166 13.11 -12.12 -5.86
C GLU A 166 12.29 -10.88 -5.46
N LEU A 167 11.03 -11.07 -5.03
CA LEU A 167 10.28 -10.06 -4.24
C LEU A 167 11.16 -9.66 -3.06
N HIS A 168 11.19 -8.40 -2.61
CA HIS A 168 11.97 -7.83 -1.45
C HIS A 168 12.54 -6.42 -1.74
N SER A 169 12.25 -5.83 -2.91
CA SER A 169 12.55 -4.42 -3.18
C SER A 169 11.26 -3.71 -3.55
N ALA A 170 11.06 -2.49 -3.03
CA ALA A 170 9.79 -1.78 -3.14
C ALA A 170 9.26 -1.69 -4.59
N ASP A 171 10.12 -1.46 -5.59
CA ASP A 171 9.69 -1.40 -7.00
C ASP A 171 9.22 -2.75 -7.54
N VAL A 172 9.91 -3.84 -7.18
CA VAL A 172 9.49 -5.21 -7.53
C VAL A 172 8.16 -5.55 -6.88
N ASP A 173 7.97 -5.17 -5.61
CA ASP A 173 6.75 -5.43 -4.85
C ASP A 173 5.58 -4.58 -5.39
N VAL A 174 5.80 -3.32 -5.81
CA VAL A 174 4.78 -2.52 -6.52
C VAL A 174 4.37 -3.17 -7.85
N LEU A 175 5.34 -3.62 -8.66
CA LEU A 175 5.03 -4.24 -9.95
C LEU A 175 4.22 -5.52 -9.76
N ALA A 176 4.62 -6.38 -8.82
CA ALA A 176 3.87 -7.57 -8.46
C ALA A 176 2.46 -7.24 -7.93
N THR A 177 2.32 -6.18 -7.14
CA THR A 177 1.02 -5.70 -6.65
C THR A 177 0.09 -5.32 -7.80
N LEU A 178 0.60 -4.59 -8.80
CA LEU A 178 -0.16 -4.23 -9.99
C LEU A 178 -0.52 -5.46 -10.85
N ASP A 179 0.37 -6.44 -10.95
CA ASP A 179 0.11 -7.70 -11.68
C ASP A 179 -0.95 -8.55 -10.97
N VAL A 180 -0.93 -8.62 -9.64
CA VAL A 180 -1.97 -9.29 -8.84
C VAL A 180 -3.32 -8.60 -9.04
N LEU A 181 -3.36 -7.26 -9.03
CA LEU A 181 -4.60 -6.54 -9.30
C LEU A 181 -5.13 -6.89 -10.70
N ASP A 182 -4.28 -6.87 -11.73
CA ASP A 182 -4.69 -7.21 -13.09
C ASP A 182 -5.26 -8.65 -13.18
N ALA A 183 -4.57 -9.62 -12.58
CA ALA A 183 -5.05 -11.00 -12.51
C ALA A 183 -6.40 -11.13 -11.76
N GLN A 184 -6.59 -10.37 -10.69
CA GLN A 184 -7.87 -10.29 -9.97
C GLN A 184 -8.98 -9.71 -10.84
N LEU A 185 -8.72 -8.64 -11.60
CA LEU A 185 -9.72 -8.03 -12.49
C LEU A 185 -10.10 -8.96 -13.66
N HIS A 186 -9.16 -9.77 -14.14
CA HIS A 186 -9.45 -10.83 -15.11
C HIS A 186 -10.26 -11.98 -14.50
N ARG A 187 -9.94 -12.39 -13.27
CA ARG A 187 -10.62 -13.48 -12.55
C ARG A 187 -12.03 -13.10 -12.10
N TYR A 188 -12.22 -11.85 -11.70
CA TYR A 188 -13.45 -11.29 -11.15
C TYR A 188 -13.92 -10.11 -12.02
N PRO A 189 -14.46 -10.39 -13.23
CA PRO A 189 -14.80 -9.36 -14.21
C PRO A 189 -15.91 -8.41 -13.74
N ASP A 190 -16.64 -8.74 -12.68
CA ASP A 190 -17.63 -7.82 -12.10
C ASP A 190 -16.93 -6.61 -11.43
N LEU A 191 -15.70 -6.77 -10.92
CA LEU A 191 -14.95 -5.68 -10.30
C LEU A 191 -14.69 -4.53 -11.29
N ARG A 192 -14.34 -4.86 -12.54
CA ARG A 192 -14.07 -3.87 -13.59
C ARG A 192 -15.33 -3.16 -14.10
N ALA A 193 -16.52 -3.73 -13.82
CA ALA A 193 -17.81 -3.16 -14.22
C ALA A 193 -18.39 -2.20 -13.16
N VAL A 194 -17.69 -2.03 -12.04
CA VAL A 194 -18.07 -1.10 -10.96
C VAL A 194 -17.33 0.22 -11.14
N ALA A 195 -18.01 1.33 -10.87
CA ALA A 195 -17.37 2.64 -10.84
C ALA A 195 -16.25 2.68 -9.79
N LEU A 196 -15.13 3.33 -10.08
CA LEU A 196 -13.92 3.29 -9.25
C LEU A 196 -14.18 3.70 -7.78
N ASP A 197 -14.94 4.79 -7.56
CA ASP A 197 -15.30 5.26 -6.22
C ASP A 197 -16.18 4.23 -5.47
N ALA A 198 -17.09 3.56 -6.19
CA ALA A 198 -17.92 2.51 -5.60
C ALA A 198 -17.10 1.26 -5.25
N LEU A 199 -16.08 0.92 -6.05
CA LEU A 199 -15.15 -0.16 -5.75
C LEU A 199 -14.29 0.17 -4.52
N HIS A 200 -13.83 1.41 -4.39
CA HIS A 200 -13.15 1.87 -3.19
C HIS A 200 -14.04 1.76 -1.94
N SER A 201 -15.30 2.24 -2.00
CA SER A 201 -16.24 2.11 -0.88
C SER A 201 -16.59 0.65 -0.55
N ALA A 202 -16.69 -0.22 -1.55
CA ALA A 202 -16.90 -1.65 -1.33
C ALA A 202 -15.72 -2.29 -0.59
N GLN A 203 -14.48 -1.89 -0.89
CA GLN A 203 -13.29 -2.34 -0.18
C GLN A 203 -13.27 -1.86 1.28
N GLN A 204 -13.66 -0.60 1.56
CA GLN A 204 -13.78 -0.09 2.93
C GLN A 204 -14.69 -1.00 3.78
N GLU A 205 -15.88 -1.27 3.26
CA GLU A 205 -16.87 -2.11 3.94
C GLU A 205 -16.42 -3.57 4.04
N ALA A 206 -15.76 -4.11 3.01
CA ALA A 206 -15.20 -5.47 3.04
C ALA A 206 -14.08 -5.61 4.09
N HIS A 207 -13.15 -4.66 4.15
CA HIS A 207 -12.08 -4.60 5.16
C HIS A 207 -12.66 -4.49 6.56
N HIS A 208 -13.61 -3.58 6.78
CA HIS A 208 -14.28 -3.41 8.07
C HIS A 208 -14.88 -4.73 8.56
N ARG A 209 -15.69 -5.41 7.74
CA ARG A 209 -16.29 -6.71 8.10
C ARG A 209 -15.26 -7.79 8.40
N TRP A 210 -14.17 -7.84 7.61
CA TRP A 210 -13.08 -8.78 7.84
C TRP A 210 -12.41 -8.50 9.19
N ALA A 211 -12.00 -7.26 9.45
CA ALA A 211 -11.31 -6.84 10.66
C ALA A 211 -12.17 -7.10 11.91
N THR A 212 -13.47 -6.76 11.87
CA THR A 212 -14.40 -7.07 12.96
C THR A 212 -14.48 -8.57 13.24
N SER A 213 -14.70 -9.38 12.20
CA SER A 213 -14.79 -10.85 12.34
C SER A 213 -13.48 -11.46 12.86
N PHE A 214 -12.34 -10.95 12.38
CA PHE A 214 -11.02 -11.40 12.77
C PHE A 214 -10.75 -11.07 14.24
N ASN A 215 -11.05 -9.85 14.67
CA ASN A 215 -10.85 -9.42 16.06
C ASN A 215 -11.77 -10.18 17.03
N GLU A 216 -13.02 -10.46 16.65
CA GLU A 216 -13.89 -11.35 17.42
C GLU A 216 -13.27 -12.74 17.55
N TRP A 217 -12.85 -13.34 16.43
CA TRP A 217 -12.19 -14.64 16.47
C TRP A 217 -10.94 -14.64 17.37
N ARG A 218 -10.08 -13.62 17.29
CA ARG A 218 -8.89 -13.47 18.16
C ARG A 218 -9.28 -13.48 19.64
N ARG A 219 -10.32 -12.72 20.01
CA ARG A 219 -10.87 -12.70 21.37
C ARG A 219 -11.38 -14.07 21.80
N THR A 220 -12.10 -14.81 20.95
CA THR A 220 -12.54 -16.19 21.28
C THR A 220 -11.37 -17.17 21.46
N LYS A 221 -10.20 -16.86 20.88
CA LYS A 221 -8.97 -17.66 20.98
C LYS A 221 -8.04 -17.19 22.10
N GLY A 222 -8.38 -16.11 22.82
CA GLY A 222 -7.53 -15.54 23.86
C GLY A 222 -6.19 -15.02 23.33
N LEU A 223 -6.16 -14.51 22.10
CA LEU A 223 -4.95 -13.94 21.51
C LEU A 223 -4.77 -12.48 21.96
N ASP A 224 -3.62 -12.18 22.56
CA ASP A 224 -3.25 -10.83 23.03
C ASP A 224 -2.81 -9.91 21.88
N GLY A 225 -2.78 -8.60 22.11
CA GLY A 225 -2.31 -7.58 21.16
C GLY A 225 -3.43 -6.86 20.39
N PRO A 226 -3.09 -5.80 19.63
CA PRO A 226 -4.04 -4.78 19.17
C PRO A 226 -5.10 -5.28 18.18
N GLY A 227 -4.83 -6.37 17.45
CA GLY A 227 -5.73 -6.88 16.41
C GLY A 227 -5.56 -6.14 15.10
N ALA A 228 -6.52 -6.32 14.20
CA ALA A 228 -6.56 -5.59 12.94
C ALA A 228 -7.36 -4.29 13.11
N SER A 229 -6.85 -3.18 12.57
CA SER A 229 -7.61 -1.94 12.48
C SER A 229 -8.86 -2.12 11.62
N THR A 230 -9.97 -1.53 12.04
CA THR A 230 -11.19 -1.48 11.22
C THR A 230 -11.18 -0.33 10.22
N ALA A 231 -10.18 0.56 10.28
CA ALA A 231 -9.99 1.66 9.35
C ALA A 231 -9.21 1.23 8.10
N TRP A 232 -9.57 1.78 6.95
CA TRP A 232 -8.89 1.63 5.65
C TRP A 232 -9.38 2.75 4.71
N PRO A 233 -8.55 3.30 3.81
CA PRO A 233 -7.15 2.93 3.53
C PRO A 233 -6.13 3.68 4.39
N VAL A 234 -6.56 4.56 5.30
CA VAL A 234 -5.70 5.29 6.23
C VAL A 234 -6.28 5.17 7.62
N GLU A 235 -5.45 4.83 8.60
CA GLU A 235 -5.85 4.80 10.00
C GLU A 235 -5.86 6.21 10.60
N PRO A 236 -6.82 6.52 11.49
CA PRO A 236 -6.81 7.81 12.17
C PRO A 236 -5.54 7.92 13.05
N PRO A 237 -5.02 9.14 13.27
CA PRO A 237 -3.95 9.35 14.23
C PRO A 237 -4.35 8.80 15.61
N VAL A 238 -3.43 8.12 16.29
CA VAL A 238 -3.66 7.71 17.68
C VAL A 238 -3.80 8.98 18.52
N ALA A 239 -4.90 9.11 19.27
CA ALA A 239 -5.04 10.19 20.24
C ALA A 239 -3.95 10.03 21.30
N GLY A 240 -3.02 10.98 21.35
CA GLY A 240 -1.96 11.06 22.35
C GLY A 240 -2.44 11.47 23.73
#